data_AF-A0A1X0UEQ2-F1
#
_entry.id   AF-A0A1X0UEQ2-F1
#
_cell.length_a   1.000
_cell.length_b   1.000
_cell.length_c   1.000
_cell.angle_alpha   90.00
_cell.angle_beta   90.00
_cell.angle_gamma   90.00
#
_symmetry.space_group_name_H-M   'P 1'
#
loop_
_entity.id
_entity.type
_entity.pdbx_description
1 polymer ?
#
loop_
_entity_poly.entity_id
_entity_poly.type
_entity_poly.pdbx_seq_one_letter_code
_entity_poly.pdbx_strand_id
1 'polypeptide(L)'
;MNRDAEIGRWLVAERDELIDELERDGLDAVRVIDDLRGQIVDAAIERELDTAGIKRTDVSDLLAAVDRSKFLSGDGTVDVARVRAAIGALARSVTAERRPPPRSSDSAQNRGVGRYREQGARG
;
A
#
# COMPACT_ATOMS: atom_id res chain seq x y z
N MET A 1 -43.55 -8.32 50.96
CA MET A 1 -42.69 -8.25 49.76
C MET A 1 -42.45 -9.66 49.27
N ASN A 2 -42.69 -9.93 47.98
CA ASN A 2 -42.54 -11.27 47.40
C ASN A 2 -41.08 -11.50 47.02
N ARG A 3 -40.40 -12.41 47.74
CA ARG A 3 -38.97 -12.73 47.58
C ARG A 3 -38.64 -13.22 46.17
N ASP A 4 -39.58 -13.92 45.53
CA ASP A 4 -39.39 -14.45 44.18
C ASP A 4 -39.33 -13.33 43.13
N ALA A 5 -40.09 -12.25 43.34
CA ALA A 5 -40.06 -11.08 42.47
C ALA A 5 -38.76 -10.26 42.64
N GLU A 6 -38.14 -10.32 43.81
CA GLU A 6 -36.85 -9.68 44.08
C GLU A 6 -35.69 -10.46 43.47
N ILE A 7 -35.70 -11.78 43.64
CA ILE A 7 -34.73 -12.69 42.99
C ILE A 7 -34.84 -12.58 41.46
N GLY A 8 -36.05 -12.54 40.91
CA GLY A 8 -36.25 -12.39 39.48
C GLY A 8 -35.69 -11.07 38.92
N ARG A 9 -35.82 -9.96 39.66
CA ARG A 9 -35.23 -8.67 39.25
C ARG A 9 -33.71 -8.68 39.33
N TRP A 10 -33.16 -9.28 40.38
CA TRP A 10 -31.70 -9.39 40.53
C TRP A 10 -31.09 -10.23 39.40
N LEU A 11 -31.68 -11.38 39.06
CA LEU A 11 -31.19 -12.24 37.98
C LEU A 11 -31.21 -11.56 36.60
N VAL A 12 -32.22 -10.71 36.34
CA VAL A 12 -32.28 -9.93 35.08
C VAL A 12 -31.19 -8.86 35.06
N ALA A 13 -30.99 -8.14 36.17
CA ALA A 13 -29.94 -7.13 36.26
C ALA A 13 -28.54 -7.75 36.10
N GLU A 14 -28.29 -8.89 36.75
CA GLU A 14 -27.02 -9.64 36.63
C GLU A 14 -26.77 -10.11 35.19
N ARG A 15 -27.80 -10.63 34.52
CA ARG A 15 -27.70 -11.03 33.11
C ARG A 15 -27.35 -9.84 32.22
N ASP A 16 -28.02 -8.71 32.43
CA ASP A 16 -27.81 -7.52 31.60
C ASP A 16 -26.41 -6.95 31.81
N GLU A 17 -25.89 -6.96 33.05
CA GLU A 17 -24.50 -6.60 33.36
C GLU A 17 -23.48 -7.53 32.67
N LEU A 18 -23.71 -8.85 32.71
CA LEU A 18 -22.84 -9.82 32.03
C LEU A 18 -22.88 -9.66 30.50
N ILE A 19 -24.04 -9.30 29.92
CA ILE A 19 -24.16 -9.01 28.50
C ILE A 19 -23.34 -7.76 28.14
N ASP A 20 -23.48 -6.70 28.92
CA ASP A 20 -22.75 -5.45 28.70
C ASP A 20 -21.22 -5.64 28.78
N GLU A 21 -20.75 -6.46 29.74
CA GLU A 21 -19.33 -6.81 29.87
C GLU A 21 -18.83 -7.58 28.64
N LEU A 22 -19.55 -8.63 28.21
CA LEU A 22 -19.18 -9.42 27.03
C LEU A 22 -19.17 -8.60 25.74
N GLU A 23 -20.15 -7.70 25.57
CA GLU A 23 -20.19 -6.80 24.42
C GLU A 23 -19.00 -5.84 24.41
N ARG A 24 -18.64 -5.29 25.58
CA ARG A 24 -17.49 -4.40 25.73
C ARG A 24 -16.18 -5.12 25.39
N ASP A 25 -15.94 -6.29 25.97
CA ASP A 25 -14.74 -7.08 25.73
C ASP A 25 -14.63 -7.51 24.26
N GLY A 26 -15.75 -7.87 23.65
CA GLY A 26 -15.83 -8.17 22.22
C GLY A 26 -15.45 -6.97 21.34
N LEU A 27 -15.95 -5.77 21.65
CA LEU A 27 -15.61 -4.54 20.94
C LEU A 27 -14.12 -4.18 21.08
N ASP A 28 -13.55 -4.36 22.27
CA ASP A 28 -12.13 -4.09 22.51
C ASP A 28 -11.24 -5.10 21.78
N ALA A 29 -11.61 -6.38 21.74
CA ALA A 29 -10.91 -7.39 20.96
C ALA A 29 -10.92 -7.07 19.45
N VAL A 30 -12.05 -6.62 18.90
CA VAL A 30 -12.15 -6.21 17.49
C VAL A 30 -11.22 -5.04 17.17
N ARG A 31 -11.17 -4.03 18.05
CA ARG A 31 -10.25 -2.89 17.88
C ARG A 31 -8.79 -3.33 17.86
N VAL A 32 -8.38 -4.18 18.81
CA VAL A 32 -7.01 -4.71 18.86
C VAL A 32 -6.64 -5.48 17.59
N ILE A 33 -7.57 -6.28 17.08
CA ILE A 33 -7.36 -7.03 15.83
C ILE A 33 -7.20 -6.09 14.63
N ASP A 34 -8.03 -5.05 14.53
CA ASP A 34 -7.96 -4.09 13.42
C ASP A 34 -6.68 -3.25 13.48
N ASP A 35 -6.24 -2.85 14.68
CA ASP A 35 -4.95 -2.17 14.86
C ASP A 35 -3.79 -3.08 14.45
N LEU A 36 -3.80 -4.35 14.86
CA LEU A 36 -2.77 -5.32 14.48
C LEU A 36 -2.73 -5.56 12.97
N ARG A 37 -3.90 -5.67 12.32
CA ARG A 37 -4.01 -5.77 10.87
C ARG A 37 -3.39 -4.56 10.17
N GLY A 38 -3.67 -3.36 10.67
CA GLY A 38 -3.06 -2.12 10.18
C GLY A 38 -1.54 -2.14 10.26
N GLN A 39 -1.00 -2.56 11.41
CA GLN A 39 0.46 -2.69 11.61
C GLN A 39 1.09 -3.72 10.67
N ILE A 40 0.44 -4.87 10.45
CA ILE A 40 0.94 -5.90 9.53
C ILE A 40 0.96 -5.36 8.10
N VAL A 41 -0.08 -4.64 7.68
CA VAL A 41 -0.13 -3.98 6.37
C VAL A 41 1.01 -2.97 6.22
N ASP A 42 1.21 -2.10 7.20
CA ASP A 42 2.28 -1.11 7.17
C ASP A 42 3.67 -1.76 7.10
N ALA A 43 3.91 -2.81 7.89
CA ALA A 43 5.16 -3.57 7.85
C ALA A 43 5.38 -4.26 6.48
N ALA A 44 4.31 -4.79 5.87
CA ALA A 44 4.39 -5.39 4.54
C ALA A 44 4.73 -4.34 3.46
N ILE A 45 4.13 -3.15 3.55
CA ILE A 45 4.44 -2.02 2.65
C ILE A 45 5.90 -1.62 2.78
N GLU A 46 6.40 -1.43 4.01
CA GLU A 46 7.80 -1.05 4.25
C GLU A 46 8.78 -2.06 3.67
N ARG A 47 8.53 -3.35 3.89
CA ARG A 47 9.36 -4.42 3.32
C ARG A 47 9.41 -4.37 1.79
N GLU A 48 8.28 -4.11 1.13
CA GLU A 48 8.22 -4.04 -0.33
C GLU A 48 8.85 -2.75 -0.88
N LEU A 49 8.74 -1.63 -0.17
CA LEU A 49 9.45 -0.40 -0.51
C LEU A 49 10.97 -0.59 -0.43
N ASP A 50 11.45 -1.20 0.64
CA ASP A 50 12.87 -1.55 0.82
C ASP A 50 13.36 -2.49 -0.28
N THR A 51 12.56 -3.52 -0.60
CA THR A 51 12.85 -4.47 -1.69
C THR A 51 12.93 -3.78 -3.05
N ALA A 52 12.10 -2.75 -3.27
CA ALA A 52 12.10 -1.95 -4.49
C ALA A 52 13.18 -0.84 -4.49
N GLY A 53 13.88 -0.62 -3.38
CA GLY A 53 14.84 0.48 -3.23
C GLY A 53 14.21 1.87 -3.21
N ILE A 54 12.94 1.97 -2.82
CA ILE A 54 12.17 3.23 -2.80
C ILE A 54 12.19 3.81 -1.40
N LYS A 55 12.59 5.06 -1.28
CA LYS A 55 12.49 5.77 -0.01
C LYS A 55 11.04 6.12 0.28
N ARG A 56 10.57 5.83 1.49
CA ARG A 56 9.21 6.16 1.95
C ARG A 56 8.86 7.65 1.74
N THR A 57 9.83 8.54 1.89
CA THR A 57 9.68 9.99 1.67
C THR A 57 9.32 10.34 0.24
N ASP A 58 9.76 9.54 -0.75
CA ASP A 58 9.53 9.81 -2.16
C ASP A 58 8.11 9.42 -2.60
N VAL A 59 7.39 8.69 -1.74
CA VAL A 59 6.05 8.17 -2.01
C VAL A 59 5.07 8.43 -0.86
N SER A 60 5.41 9.33 0.08
CA SER A 60 4.59 9.58 1.28
C SER A 60 3.16 9.97 0.95
N ASP A 61 2.97 10.80 -0.08
CA ASP A 61 1.66 11.31 -0.48
C ASP A 61 0.82 10.20 -1.10
N LEU A 62 1.47 9.31 -1.86
CA LEU A 62 0.84 8.14 -2.45
C LEU A 62 0.44 7.14 -1.36
N LEU A 63 1.33 6.89 -0.39
CA LEU A 63 1.06 6.03 0.77
C LEU A 63 -0.07 6.59 1.66
N ALA A 64 -0.20 7.92 1.77
CA ALA A 64 -1.29 8.55 2.51
C ALA A 64 -2.65 8.31 1.84
N ALA A 65 -2.69 8.19 0.51
CA ALA A 65 -3.90 7.88 -0.25
C ALA A 65 -4.24 6.38 -0.29
N VAL A 66 -3.36 5.51 0.20
CA VAL A 66 -3.59 4.05 0.21
C VAL A 66 -4.58 3.67 1.31
N ASP A 67 -5.71 3.12 0.89
CA ASP A 67 -6.67 2.48 1.79
C ASP A 67 -6.16 1.10 2.21
N ARG A 68 -5.71 1.01 3.47
CA ARG A 68 -5.14 -0.21 4.07
C ARG A 68 -6.13 -1.37 4.13
N SER A 69 -7.44 -1.08 4.22
CA SER A 69 -8.48 -2.11 4.26
C SER A 69 -8.54 -2.93 2.95
N LYS A 70 -8.08 -2.35 1.83
CA LYS A 70 -8.02 -3.03 0.54
C LYS A 70 -7.02 -4.17 0.52
N PHE A 71 -6.08 -4.21 1.46
CA PHE A 71 -5.12 -5.31 1.61
C PHE A 71 -5.61 -6.41 2.54
N LEU A 72 -6.85 -6.33 3.03
CA LEU A 72 -7.46 -7.43 3.76
C LEU A 72 -8.18 -8.37 2.78
N SER A 73 -8.00 -9.67 3.01
CA SER A 73 -8.75 -10.76 2.41
C SER A 73 -10.16 -10.81 3.00
N GLY A 74 -11.07 -11.57 2.37
CA GLY A 74 -12.45 -11.72 2.84
C GLY A 74 -12.58 -12.37 4.22
N ASP A 75 -11.55 -13.07 4.69
CA ASP A 75 -11.42 -13.66 6.02
C ASP A 75 -10.73 -12.72 7.04
N GLY A 76 -10.39 -11.49 6.63
CA GLY A 76 -9.71 -10.50 7.47
C GLY A 76 -8.21 -10.75 7.65
N THR A 77 -7.60 -11.66 6.89
CA THR A 77 -6.13 -11.81 6.84
C THR A 77 -5.51 -10.77 5.91
N VAL A 78 -4.22 -10.46 6.08
CA VAL A 78 -3.52 -9.53 5.19
C VAL A 78 -3.06 -10.24 3.90
N ASP A 79 -3.52 -9.74 2.76
CA ASP A 79 -3.13 -10.18 1.42
C ASP A 79 -1.81 -9.51 0.99
N VAL A 80 -0.69 -10.15 1.38
CA VAL A 80 0.67 -9.68 1.07
C VAL A 80 0.92 -9.62 -0.44
N ALA A 81 0.29 -10.50 -1.23
CA ALA A 81 0.46 -10.49 -2.68
C ALA A 81 -0.14 -9.22 -3.29
N ARG A 82 -1.28 -8.77 -2.77
CA ARG A 82 -1.91 -7.51 -3.17
C ARG A 82 -1.10 -6.28 -2.75
N VAL A 83 -0.51 -6.29 -1.54
CA VAL A 83 0.44 -5.24 -1.11
C VAL A 83 1.61 -5.15 -2.11
N ARG A 84 2.23 -6.29 -2.42
CA ARG A 84 3.34 -6.36 -3.38
C ARG A 84 2.95 -5.87 -4.77
N ALA A 85 1.76 -6.21 -5.25
CA ALA A 85 1.27 -5.73 -6.55
C ALA A 85 1.09 -4.21 -6.57
N ALA A 86 0.51 -3.63 -5.51
CA ALA A 86 0.29 -2.20 -5.39
C ALA A 86 1.63 -1.43 -5.32
N ILE A 87 2.55 -1.85 -4.45
CA ILE A 87 3.87 -1.22 -4.32
C ILE A 87 4.72 -1.43 -5.58
N GLY A 88 4.63 -2.59 -6.23
CA GLY A 88 5.30 -2.81 -7.51
C GLY A 88 4.77 -1.91 -8.64
N ALA A 89 3.49 -1.58 -8.65
CA ALA A 89 2.92 -0.60 -9.57
C ALA A 89 3.42 0.83 -9.25
N LEU A 90 3.46 1.18 -7.97
CA LEU A 90 4.01 2.45 -7.48
C LEU A 90 5.47 2.63 -7.93
N ALA A 91 6.29 1.60 -7.74
CA ALA A 91 7.69 1.58 -8.16
C ALA A 91 7.87 1.89 -9.65
N ARG A 92 7.04 1.26 -10.50
CA ARG A 92 7.06 1.49 -11.95
C ARG A 92 6.67 2.92 -12.33
N SER A 93 5.70 3.51 -11.62
CA SER A 93 5.27 4.90 -11.88
C SER A 93 6.36 5.91 -11.55
N VAL A 94 6.99 5.82 -10.37
CA VAL A 94 8.10 6.69 -9.95
C VAL A 94 9.28 6.57 -10.91
N THR A 95 9.58 5.35 -11.38
CA THR A 95 10.66 5.10 -12.35
C THR A 95 10.33 5.68 -13.72
N ALA A 96 9.06 5.65 -14.16
CA ALA A 96 8.62 6.23 -15.43
C ALA A 96 8.68 7.76 -15.41
N GLU A 97 8.27 8.40 -14.32
CA GLU A 97 8.34 9.86 -14.14
C GLU A 97 9.79 10.38 -14.05
N ARG A 98 10.70 9.59 -13.45
CA ARG A 98 12.13 9.91 -13.42
C ARG A 98 12.88 9.58 -14.71
N ARG A 99 12.24 8.95 -15.69
CA ARG A 99 12.88 8.67 -16.98
C ARG A 99 13.03 9.99 -17.73
N PRO A 100 14.26 10.42 -18.09
CA PRO A 100 14.41 11.56 -18.98
C PRO A 100 13.60 11.30 -20.25
N PRO A 101 12.90 12.31 -20.80
CA PRO A 101 12.18 12.14 -22.05
C PRO A 101 13.14 11.53 -23.08
N PRO A 102 12.66 10.59 -23.92
CA PRO A 102 13.50 10.01 -24.97
C PRO A 102 14.13 11.17 -25.73
N ARG A 103 15.46 11.22 -25.77
CA ARG A 103 16.21 12.24 -26.51
C ARG A 103 15.78 12.17 -27.97
N SER A 104 14.87 13.04 -28.36
CA SER A 104 14.49 13.26 -29.76
C SER A 104 15.60 14.06 -30.43
N SER A 105 16.76 13.43 -30.59
CA SER A 105 17.91 14.00 -31.30
C SER A 105 19.00 12.94 -31.47
N ASP A 106 18.64 11.84 -32.12
CA ASP A 106 19.60 10.98 -32.82
C ASP A 106 19.29 10.92 -34.32
N SER A 107 18.78 12.03 -34.86
CA SER A 107 18.91 12.30 -36.29
C SER A 107 20.33 12.80 -36.54
N ALA A 108 21.29 11.88 -36.52
CA ALA A 108 22.61 12.08 -37.09
C ALA A 108 22.47 12.35 -38.60
N GLN A 109 22.17 13.60 -38.98
CA GLN A 109 22.43 14.08 -40.33
C GLN A 109 23.94 14.21 -40.48
N ASN A 110 24.57 13.06 -40.74
CA ASN A 110 25.90 12.94 -41.29
C ASN A 110 25.90 13.57 -42.70
N ARG A 111 25.88 14.92 -42.77
CA ARG A 111 26.33 15.64 -43.96
C ARG A 111 27.82 15.86 -43.79
N GLY A 112 28.57 14.84 -44.21
CA GLY A 112 30.02 14.91 -44.30
C GLY A 112 30.44 16.14 -45.10
N VAL A 113 31.00 17.12 -44.40
CA VAL A 113 31.69 18.26 -45.00
C VAL A 113 33.14 18.24 -44.54
N GLY A 114 33.99 17.87 -45.49
CA GLY A 114 35.43 18.01 -45.41
C GLY A 114 36.15 16.69 -45.59
N ARG A 115 36.81 16.50 -46.74
CA ARG A 115 38.27 16.32 -46.87
C ARG A 115 38.66 16.11 -48.35
N TYR A 116 39.29 17.15 -48.90
CA TYR A 116 40.46 17.18 -49.81
C TYR A 116 40.46 16.46 -51.18
N ARG A 117 40.92 17.22 -52.21
CA ARG A 117 41.83 16.91 -53.35
C ARG A 117 42.02 15.42 -53.72
N GLU A 118 41.99 14.96 -54.98
CA GLU A 118 42.71 15.47 -56.16
C GLU A 118 42.36 14.58 -57.39
N GLN A 119 42.37 15.19 -58.59
CA GLN A 119 42.75 14.67 -59.92
C GLN A 119 42.45 13.21 -60.34
N GLY A 120 41.77 13.05 -61.49
CA GLY A 120 41.87 11.83 -62.31
C GLY A 120 40.79 11.62 -63.37
N ALA A 121 41.02 12.16 -64.57
CA ALA A 121 40.69 11.60 -65.90
C ALA A 121 39.29 11.02 -66.20
N ARG A 122 38.60 11.62 -67.19
CA ARG A 122 38.17 11.01 -68.49
C ARG A 122 37.05 11.83 -69.14
N GLY A 123 37.21 12.13 -70.43
CA GLY A 123 36.18 12.68 -71.33
C GLY A 123 36.67 13.88 -72.10
#